data_AF-A0A5F2HW65-F1
#
_entry.id   AF-A0A5F2HW65-F1
#
_cell.length_a   1.000
_cell.length_b   1.000
_cell.length_c   1.000
_cell.angle_alpha   90.00
_cell.angle_beta   90.00
_cell.angle_gamma   90.00
#
_symmetry.space_group_name_H-M   'P 1'
#
loop_
_entity.id
_entity.type
_entity.pdbx_description
1 polymer ?
#
loop_
_entity_poly.entity_id
_entity_poly.type
_entity_poly.pdbx_seq_one_letter_code
_entity_poly.pdbx_strand_id
1 'polypeptide(L)' 'MSANTPVAPLGVRENFFLDDRIRGVPPGTSGLDSGLVGQHGWHPADGRMSLPLLTLDEAAFASNRDLFLRYARQ' A
#
# COMPACT_ATOMS: atom_id res chain seq x y z
N MET A 1 -26.57 -26.27 3.56
CA MET A 1 -25.33 -25.79 2.92
C MET A 1 -25.62 -24.41 2.35
N SER A 2 -25.15 -23.35 3.01
CA SER A 2 -25.39 -21.98 2.54
C SER A 2 -24.48 -21.73 1.34
N ALA A 3 -25.03 -21.26 0.22
CA ALA A 3 -24.25 -20.97 -0.97
C ALA A 3 -23.29 -19.79 -0.68
N ASN A 4 -22.00 -19.97 -0.97
CA ASN A 4 -21.03 -18.88 -0.85
C ASN A 4 -21.41 -17.76 -1.82
N THR A 5 -21.74 -16.60 -1.28
CA THR A 5 -21.95 -15.38 -2.07
C THR A 5 -20.61 -14.99 -2.71
N PRO A 6 -20.56 -14.68 -4.01
CA PRO A 6 -19.33 -14.26 -4.65
C PRO A 6 -18.81 -12.98 -4.01
N VAL A 7 -17.57 -13.04 -3.49
CA VAL A 7 -16.87 -11.87 -2.95
C VAL A 7 -16.44 -11.00 -4.13
N ALA A 8 -16.65 -9.68 -4.02
CA ALA A 8 -16.16 -8.73 -5.01
C ALA A 8 -14.64 -8.91 -5.21
N PRO A 9 -14.12 -8.74 -6.44
CA PRO A 9 -12.69 -8.93 -6.70
C PRO A 9 -11.86 -8.05 -5.75
N LEU A 10 -10.83 -8.63 -5.13
CA LEU A 10 -9.87 -7.94 -4.24
C LEU A 10 -9.04 -6.84 -4.94
N GLY A 11 -9.38 -6.48 -6.19
CA GLY A 11 -8.55 -5.74 -7.12
C GLY A 11 -9.10 -4.38 -7.53
N VAL A 12 -10.00 -3.76 -6.75
CA VAL A 12 -10.30 -2.34 -6.98
C VAL A 12 -9.06 -1.55 -6.54
N ARG A 13 -8.24 -1.15 -7.52
CA ARG A 13 -7.21 -0.14 -7.28
C ARG A 13 -7.94 1.16 -7.01
N GLU A 14 -7.85 1.66 -5.78
CA GLU A 14 -8.24 3.03 -5.52
C GLU A 14 -7.21 3.94 -6.19
N ASN A 15 -7.59 4.50 -7.35
CA ASN A 15 -6.81 5.52 -8.01
C ASN A 15 -7.02 6.83 -7.24
N PHE A 16 -6.11 7.11 -6.32
CA PHE A 16 -6.05 8.38 -5.62
C PHE A 16 -4.73 9.08 -5.92
N PHE A 17 -4.76 10.41 -5.87
CA PHE A 17 -3.59 11.24 -6.07
C PHE A 17 -2.95 11.60 -4.73
N LEU A 18 -1.63 11.56 -4.69
CA LEU A 18 -0.82 11.98 -3.56
C LEU A 18 -0.29 13.39 -3.79
N ASP A 19 -0.40 14.23 -2.77
CA ASP A 19 0.24 15.54 -2.73
C ASP A 19 0.91 15.77 -1.37
N ASP A 20 1.72 16.81 -1.29
CA ASP A 20 2.53 17.13 -0.11
C ASP A 20 1.73 17.56 1.13
N ARG A 21 0.39 17.66 1.04
CA ARG A 21 -0.49 17.86 2.21
C ARG A 21 -0.74 16.55 2.96
N ILE A 22 -0.38 15.41 2.36
CA ILE A 22 -0.51 14.08 2.96
C ILE A 22 0.76 13.75 3.75
N ARG A 23 0.60 13.37 5.01
CA ARG A 23 1.73 12.91 5.85
C ARG A 23 2.45 11.73 5.20
N GLY A 24 3.79 11.72 5.28
CA GLY A 24 4.63 10.73 4.60
C GLY A 24 4.97 11.10 3.16
N VAL A 25 4.24 11.99 2.49
CA VAL A 25 4.58 12.42 1.12
C VAL A 25 5.69 13.49 1.17
N PRO A 26 6.72 13.42 0.30
CA PRO A 26 7.74 14.44 0.20
C PRO A 26 7.17 15.84 -0.11
N PRO A 27 7.70 16.91 0.52
CA PRO A 27 7.33 18.28 0.20
C PRO A 27 7.50 18.62 -1.28
N GLY A 28 6.57 19.37 -1.86
CA GLY A 28 6.58 19.75 -3.28
C GLY A 28 5.99 18.71 -4.24
N THR A 29 5.51 17.57 -3.73
CA THR A 29 4.76 16.61 -4.56
C THR A 29 3.40 17.20 -4.95
N SER A 30 3.11 17.25 -6.24
CA SER A 30 1.85 17.82 -6.78
C SER A 30 1.08 16.77 -7.60
N GLY A 31 0.20 16.03 -6.94
CA GLY A 31 -0.76 15.14 -7.61
C GLY A 31 -0.12 13.92 -8.29
N LEU A 32 0.67 13.16 -7.54
CA LEU A 32 1.25 11.89 -7.97
C LEU A 32 0.19 10.78 -7.96
N ASP A 33 0.00 10.07 -9.06
CA ASP A 33 -0.80 8.83 -9.09
C ASP A 33 -0.19 7.80 -8.11
N SER A 34 -1.01 7.27 -7.19
CA SER A 34 -0.56 6.30 -6.18
C SER A 34 0.07 5.04 -6.79
N GLY A 35 -0.32 4.65 -8.01
CA GLY A 35 0.26 3.53 -8.74
C GLY A 35 1.71 3.76 -9.22
N LEU A 36 2.18 5.00 -9.21
CA LEU A 36 3.53 5.38 -9.65
C LEU A 36 4.54 5.53 -8.51
N VAL A 37 4.10 5.52 -7.24
CA VAL A 37 4.96 5.74 -6.06
C VAL A 37 6.21 4.85 -6.06
N GLY A 38 6.06 3.57 -6.41
CA GLY A 38 7.18 2.62 -6.45
C GLY A 38 8.30 3.02 -7.41
N GLN A 39 8.02 3.83 -8.43
CA GLN A 39 9.01 4.31 -9.39
C GLN A 39 9.84 5.49 -8.87
N HIS A 40 9.37 6.18 -7.83
CA HIS A 40 10.06 7.34 -7.27
C HIS A 40 11.16 6.97 -6.26
N GLY A 41 11.27 5.69 -5.87
CA GLY A 41 12.33 5.21 -4.99
C GLY A 41 12.35 5.92 -3.63
N TRP A 42 11.18 6.32 -3.12
CA TRP A 42 11.09 6.98 -1.82
C TRP A 42 11.49 6.02 -0.71
N HIS A 43 12.52 6.41 0.04
CA HIS A 43 12.98 5.65 1.18
C HIS A 43 13.00 6.54 2.44
N PRO A 44 12.42 6.10 3.56
CA PRO A 44 12.33 6.89 4.79
C PRO A 44 13.69 7.39 5.31
N ALA A 45 14.75 6.59 5.15
CA ALA A 45 16.09 6.93 5.62
C ALA A 45 16.76 8.06 4.81
N ASP A 46 16.21 8.43 3.65
CA ASP A 46 16.78 9.51 2.83
C ASP A 46 16.44 10.90 3.38
N GLY A 47 15.58 10.99 4.40
CA GLY A 47 15.18 12.26 5.03
C GLY A 47 14.31 13.16 4.15
N ARG A 48 13.86 12.69 2.98
CA ARG A 48 13.05 13.45 2.01
C ARG A 48 11.54 13.35 2.27
N MET A 49 11.10 12.37 3.05
CA MET A 49 9.68 12.13 3.34
C MET A 49 9.23 12.94 4.56
N SER A 50 8.00 13.45 4.54
CA SER A 50 7.46 14.21 5.67
C SER A 50 7.14 13.30 6.85
N LEU A 51 7.61 13.65 8.05
CA LEU A 51 7.34 12.92 9.28
C LEU A 51 6.08 13.45 10.00
N PRO A 52 5.33 12.60 10.75
CA PRO A 52 5.51 11.16 10.87
C PRO A 52 5.03 10.42 9.62
N LEU A 53 5.60 9.24 9.36
CA LEU A 53 5.12 8.34 8.32
C LEU A 53 4.98 6.90 8.82
N LEU A 54 4.13 6.14 8.12
CA LEU A 54 3.99 4.71 8.30
C LEU A 54 4.77 4.00 7.19
N THR A 55 5.53 2.97 7.55
CA THR A 55 6.26 2.14 6.60
C THR A 55 5.73 0.71 6.64
N LEU A 56 5.87 0.02 5.52
CA LEU A 56 5.52 -1.39 5.39
C LEU A 56 6.72 -2.11 4.78
N ASP A 57 7.12 -3.20 5.41
CA ASP A 57 8.10 -4.13 4.85
C ASP A 57 7.37 -5.09 3.91
N GLU A 58 7.73 -5.07 2.62
CA GLU A 58 7.05 -5.84 1.58
C GLU A 58 7.20 -7.35 1.80
N ALA A 59 8.39 -7.81 2.21
CA ALA A 59 8.65 -9.23 2.43
C ALA A 59 7.87 -9.76 3.65
N ALA A 60 7.83 -8.99 4.74
CA ALA A 60 7.05 -9.33 5.92
C ALA A 60 5.54 -9.35 5.62
N PHE A 61 5.04 -8.36 4.88
CA PHE A 61 3.64 -8.33 4.46
C PHE A 61 3.27 -9.53 3.59
N ALA A 62 4.08 -9.84 2.58
CA ALA A 62 3.85 -10.98 1.68
C ALA A 62 3.85 -12.31 2.46
N SER A 63 4.82 -12.50 3.37
CA SER A 63 4.89 -13.69 4.23
C SER A 63 3.66 -13.84 5.12
N ASN A 64 3.22 -12.75 5.75
CA ASN A 64 2.02 -12.74 6.59
C ASN A 64 0.76 -13.09 5.79
N ARG A 65 0.57 -12.46 4.62
CA ARG A 65 -0.54 -12.76 3.70
C ARG A 65 -0.56 -14.24 3.35
N ASP A 66 0.58 -14.80 2.94
CA ASP A 66 0.65 -16.19 2.52
C ASP A 66 0.38 -17.15 3.68
N LEU A 67 0.80 -16.81 4.90
CA LEU A 67 0.48 -17.58 6.11
C LEU A 67 -1.04 -17.62 6.36
N PHE A 68 -1.71 -16.47 6.32
CA PHE A 68 -3.16 -16.40 6.52
C PHE A 68 -3.93 -17.15 5.43
N LEU A 69 -3.52 -17.01 4.17
CA LEU A 69 -4.19 -17.70 3.05
C LEU A 69 -3.94 -19.20 3.06
N ARG A 70 -2.78 -19.67 3.53
CA ARG A 70 -2.55 -21.10 3.76
C ARG A 70 -3.47 -21.65 4.85
N TYR A 71 -3.60 -20.92 5.97
CA TYR A 71 -4.50 -21.31 7.06
C TYR A 71 -5.96 -21.40 6.60
N ALA A 72 -6.45 -20.42 5.84
CA ALA A 72 -7.84 -20.39 5.38
C ALA A 72 -8.23 -21.50 4.38
N ARG A 73 -7.26 -22.23 3.81
CA ARG A 73 -7.50 -23.36 2.90
C ARG A 73 -7.65 -24.70 3.60
N GLN A 74 -7.34 -24.76 4.90
CA GLN A 74 -7.51 -25.94 5.75
C GLN A 74 -8.93 -25.97 6.32
#